data_AF-A0A6N3FNQ5-F1
#
_entry.id   AF-A0A6N3FNQ5-F1
#
_cell.length_a   1.000
_cell.length_b   1.000
_cell.length_c   1.000
_cell.angle_alpha   90.00
_cell.angle_beta   90.00
_cell.angle_gamma   90.00
#
_symmetry.space_group_name_H-M   'P 1'
#
loop_
_entity.id
_entity.type
_entity.pdbx_description
1 polymer ?
#
loop_
_entity_poly.entity_id
_entity_poly.type
_entity_poly.pdbx_seq_one_letter_code
_entity_poly.pdbx_strand_id
1 'polypeptide(L)' 'MKMYEYKVEHISFDLKTTFSEEEIENKVLEKLNSLGREGWELCAADKDHFYLKKEI' A
#
# COMPACT_ATOMS: atom_id res chain seq x y z
N MET A 1 -27.19 -0.14 -1.76
CA MET A 1 -26.07 -0.82 -1.09
C MET A 1 -24.80 -0.25 -1.70
N LYS A 2 -23.90 0.29 -0.89
CA LYS A 2 -22.60 0.76 -1.41
C LYS A 2 -21.77 -0.46 -1.78
N MET A 3 -21.19 -0.48 -2.98
CA MET A 3 -20.29 -1.55 -3.40
C MET A 3 -18.86 -1.12 -3.05
N TYR A 4 -18.09 -2.05 -2.48
CA TYR A 4 -16.71 -1.81 -2.16
C TYR A 4 -15.86 -2.84 -2.88
N GLU A 5 -14.83 -2.36 -3.58
CA GLU A 5 -13.77 -3.18 -4.13
C GLU A 5 -12.65 -3.29 -3.09
N TYR A 6 -12.08 -4.49 -2.95
CA TYR A 6 -10.96 -4.73 -2.04
C TYR A 6 -9.77 -5.24 -2.82
N LYS A 7 -8.59 -4.71 -2.48
CA LYS A 7 -7.32 -5.07 -3.12
C LYS A 7 -6.27 -5.29 -2.04
N VAL A 8 -5.46 -6.33 -2.20
CA VAL A 8 -4.28 -6.56 -1.36
C VAL A 8 -3.05 -6.36 -2.23
N GLU A 9 -2.19 -5.42 -1.84
CA GLU A 9 -0.88 -5.19 -2.45
C GLU A 9 0.19 -5.79 -1.55
N HIS A 10 0.98 -6.71 -2.09
CA HIS A 10 2.16 -7.24 -1.40
C HIS A 10 3.38 -6.41 -1.84
N ILE A 11 3.90 -5.61 -0.93
CA ILE A 11 5.09 -4.81 -1.11
C ILE A 11 6.20 -5.42 -0.24
N SER A 12 6.74 -6.54 -0.69
CA SER A 12 7.93 -7.14 -0.08
C SER A 12 9.19 -6.40 -0.50
N PHE A 13 9.95 -5.90 0.47
CA PHE A 13 11.29 -5.37 0.24
C PHE A 13 12.32 -6.45 0.60
N ASP A 14 13.14 -6.81 -0.38
CA ASP A 14 14.25 -7.73 -0.14
C ASP A 14 15.33 -6.99 0.67
N LEU A 15 15.38 -7.29 1.98
CA LEU A 15 16.36 -6.81 2.96
C LEU A 15 17.83 -7.06 2.55
N LYS A 16 18.09 -7.78 1.45
CA LYS A 16 19.45 -7.91 0.87
C LYS A 16 19.93 -6.64 0.19
N THR A 17 19.05 -5.69 -0.07
CA THR A 17 19.41 -4.41 -0.66
C THR A 17 19.56 -3.40 0.48
N THR A 18 20.72 -2.75 0.55
CA THR A 18 21.10 -1.74 1.56
C THR A 18 20.24 -0.46 1.48
N PHE A 19 18.92 -0.59 1.47
CA PHE A 19 18.01 0.55 1.59
C PHE A 19 17.86 0.87 3.07
N SER A 20 18.06 2.13 3.42
CA SER A 20 17.72 2.64 4.74
C SER A 20 16.21 2.50 4.96
N GLU A 21 15.78 2.33 6.21
CA GLU A 21 14.36 2.28 6.60
C GLU A 21 13.56 3.45 5.98
N GLU A 22 14.16 4.64 5.96
CA GLU A 22 13.59 5.85 5.37
C GLU A 22 13.31 5.74 3.85
N GLU A 23 14.14 5.03 3.09
CA GLU A 23 13.92 4.83 1.64
C GLU A 23 12.80 3.83 1.38
N ILE A 24 12.67 2.82 2.24
CA ILE A 24 11.59 1.85 2.20
C ILE A 24 10.26 2.55 2.53
N GLU A 25 10.24 3.35 3.59
CA GLU A 25 9.08 4.13 4.00
C GLU A 25 8.64 5.11 2.90
N ASN A 26 9.58 5.86 2.29
CA ASN A 26 9.26 6.76 1.20
C ASN A 26 8.65 6.03 0.00
N LYS A 27 9.22 4.89 -0.43
CA LYS A 27 8.67 4.10 -1.53
C LYS A 27 7.28 3.53 -1.23
N VAL A 28 7.07 3.04 -0.01
CA VAL A 28 5.74 2.57 0.45
C VAL A 28 4.75 3.72 0.42
N LEU A 29 5.12 4.88 0.97
CA LEU A 29 4.28 6.08 0.98
C LEU A 29 3.95 6.57 -0.43
N GLU A 30 4.91 6.61 -1.36
CA GLU A 30 4.65 7.00 -2.75
C GLU A 30 3.64 6.07 -3.44
N LYS A 31 3.76 4.76 -3.21
CA LYS A 31 2.86 3.76 -3.79
C LYS A 31 1.46 3.87 -3.19
N LEU A 32 1.36 4.02 -1.88
CA LEU A 32 0.10 4.23 -1.16
C LEU A 32 -0.58 5.55 -1.56
N ASN A 33 0.18 6.64 -1.68
CA ASN A 33 -0.35 7.93 -2.12
C ASN A 33 -0.88 7.87 -3.57
N SER A 34 -0.21 7.12 -4.45
CA SER A 34 -0.69 6.91 -5.82
C SER A 34 -2.02 6.15 -5.84
N LEU A 35 -2.13 5.08 -5.05
CA LEU A 35 -3.38 4.32 -4.88
C LEU A 35 -4.49 5.20 -4.29
N GLY A 36 -4.15 6.03 -3.30
CA GLY A 36 -5.04 7.06 -2.73
C GLY A 36 -5.61 8.00 -3.79
N ARG A 37 -4.78 8.50 -4.70
CA ARG A 37 -5.21 9.35 -5.82
C ARG A 37 -6.13 8.63 -6.81
N GLU A 38 -5.98 7.33 -6.96
CA GLU A 38 -6.88 6.50 -7.78
C GLU A 38 -8.21 6.17 -7.08
N GLY A 39 -8.40 6.63 -5.84
CA GLY A 39 -9.59 6.41 -5.03
C GLY A 39 -9.54 5.17 -4.14
N TRP A 40 -8.36 4.57 -3.96
CA TRP A 40 -8.16 3.47 -3.02
C TRP A 40 -7.82 4.01 -1.63
N GLU A 41 -8.63 3.66 -0.63
CA GLU A 41 -8.36 3.94 0.77
C GLU A 41 -7.59 2.79 1.40
N LEU A 42 -6.46 3.09 2.04
CA LEU A 42 -5.75 2.12 2.86
C LEU A 42 -6.59 1.77 4.09
N CYS A 43 -6.88 0.48 4.24
CA CYS A 43 -7.74 -0.05 5.28
C CYS A 43 -6.92 -0.72 6.40
N ALA A 44 -5.87 -1.46 6.04
CA ALA A 44 -4.93 -2.07 6.98
C ALA A 44 -3.57 -2.29 6.32
N ALA A 45 -2.52 -2.38 7.14
CA ALA A 45 -1.19 -2.79 6.71
C ALA A 45 -0.70 -3.89 7.67
N ASP A 46 -0.21 -5.00 7.12
CA ASP A 46 0.36 -6.13 7.85
C ASP A 46 1.72 -6.46 7.24
N LYS A 47 2.80 -5.98 7.87
CA LYS A 47 4.18 -6.09 7.38
C LYS A 47 4.30 -5.65 5.91
N ASP A 48 4.41 -6.63 5.00
CA ASP A 48 4.54 -6.44 3.56
C ASP A 48 3.18 -6.42 2.83
N HIS A 49 2.04 -6.59 3.51
CA HIS A 49 0.71 -6.63 2.90
C HIS A 49 -0.08 -5.36 3.21
N PHE A 50 -0.55 -4.68 2.17
CA PHE A 50 -1.37 -3.48 2.28
C PHE A 50 -2.77 -3.79 1.75
N TYR A 51 -3.75 -3.66 2.63
CA TYR A 51 -5.16 -3.89 2.35
C TYR A 51 -5.82 -2.58 1.99
N LEU A 52 -6.27 -2.46 0.76
CA LEU A 52 -6.95 -1.28 0.24
C LEU A 52 -8.42 -1.60 -0.05
N LYS A 53 -9.26 -0.60 0.11
CA LYS A 53 -10.67 -0.63 -0.28
C LYS A 53 -10.97 0.57 -1.19
N LYS A 54 -11.94 0.44 -2.08
CA LYS A 54 -12.41 1.53 -2.93
C LYS A 54 -13.93 1.47 -3.03
N GLU A 55 -14.61 2.60 -2.83
CA GLU A 55 -16.06 2.70 -3.01
C GLU A 55 -16.38 2.79 -4.53
N ILE A 56 -17.32 1.94 -4.99
CA ILE A 56 -17.89 1.93 -6.36
C ILE A 56 -19.34 2.38 -6.31
#